data_AF-A0AAV8YJ97-F1
#
_entry.id   AF-A0AAV8YJ97-F1
#
_cell.length_a   1.000
_cell.length_b   1.000
_cell.length_c   1.000
_cell.angle_alpha   90.00
_cell.angle_beta   90.00
_cell.angle_gamma   90.00
#
_symmetry.space_group_name_H-M   'P 1'
#
loop_
_entity.id
_entity.type
_entity.pdbx_description
1 polymer ?
#
loop_
_entity_poly.entity_id
_entity_poly.type
_entity_poly.pdbx_seq_one_letter_code
_entity_poly.pdbx_strand_id
1 'polypeptide(L)'
;MTTDLSSAAVPPLYREIFDICSNDGQPIHRDVYQCFLSQCKLSSSQLKTIWDLAGTSQGYVNRTTFYKTLALVAWAQQGKQLSDKLLDNCVEKEYPAPEISDLSPVKNLKMILNMKDKNSLGFNYATIIQMDSISIHLVPEKKGLFLKYSEYVVTSNRFSSIVNRRYNDFVALHELLLNRFPYRLVPSLPPKKITSDAHFLESRRRGLCRWLTLVCRHPVISQDPLVQFFLIDQGPDVQHRIRDIFKRAPDEFMTSDIAATAKELLPSEHGQIAVNSQNIRTLVNIVGKLKQLTDASIDRQSEAGRHLDEFSSQLKTLSTLNITQGQTIIENWSETQREINSIARELKPLSSKTTQHADNEQITVSERLGLLLDILVAHKELCERLDKGLHHDHAVALSKLLSLKKRKIQGVIRGTDAESVEKLESKMLTQESVITNMELRSDFSLYCVHMETQLVYAYLGTLSPILNSLITLRIKSHSELHDLWKHVQSFVQQHSISDN
;
A
#
# COMPACT_ATOMS: atom_id res chain seq x y z
N MET A 1 36.57 -23.72 18.42
CA MET A 1 37.11 -24.93 17.77
C MET A 1 35.94 -25.76 17.30
N THR A 2 35.70 -25.72 15.99
CA THR A 2 34.59 -26.35 15.27
C THR A 2 34.99 -27.75 14.84
N THR A 3 34.55 -28.78 15.56
CA THR A 3 34.61 -30.15 15.03
C THR A 3 33.50 -30.28 13.99
N ASP A 4 33.86 -30.13 12.72
CA ASP A 4 33.03 -30.54 11.59
C ASP A 4 32.84 -32.07 11.64
N LEU A 5 31.66 -32.53 11.21
CA LEU A 5 31.33 -33.94 10.99
C LEU A 5 32.30 -34.55 9.98
N SER A 6 33.48 -34.94 10.44
CA SER A 6 34.64 -35.32 9.63
C SER A 6 34.98 -36.80 9.72
N SER A 7 34.33 -37.52 10.64
CA SER A 7 34.57 -38.94 10.90
C SER A 7 33.83 -39.87 9.92
N ALA A 8 32.75 -39.42 9.28
CA ALA A 8 31.98 -40.18 8.29
C ALA A 8 31.36 -39.28 7.22
N ALA A 9 30.88 -39.87 6.12
CA ALA A 9 30.14 -39.12 5.09
C ALA A 9 28.78 -38.64 5.61
N VAL A 10 28.33 -37.45 5.18
CA VAL A 10 27.03 -36.88 5.55
C VAL A 10 25.97 -37.31 4.53
N PRO A 11 24.85 -37.94 4.96
CA PRO A 11 23.78 -38.34 4.05
C PRO A 11 23.15 -37.19 3.27
N PRO A 12 22.77 -37.37 1.99
CA PRO A 12 22.00 -36.38 1.23
C PRO A 12 20.71 -35.95 1.94
N LEU A 13 20.06 -36.89 2.63
CA LEU A 13 18.86 -36.66 3.43
C LEU A 13 19.02 -35.52 4.45
N TYR A 14 20.22 -35.34 5.01
CA TYR A 14 20.44 -34.29 6.01
C TYR A 14 20.28 -32.90 5.40
N ARG A 15 20.70 -32.74 4.15
CA ARG A 15 20.53 -31.49 3.40
C ARG A 15 19.06 -31.23 3.11
N GLU A 16 18.32 -32.25 2.67
CA GLU A 16 16.89 -32.14 2.40
C GLU A 16 16.11 -31.71 3.64
N ILE A 17 16.35 -32.35 4.80
CA ILE A 17 15.71 -31.99 6.06
C ILE A 17 16.12 -30.58 6.51
N PHE A 18 17.40 -30.21 6.36
CA PHE A 18 17.86 -28.86 6.70
C PHE A 18 17.17 -27.80 5.84
N ASP A 19 17.02 -28.02 4.53
CA ASP A 19 16.35 -27.07 3.63
C ASP A 19 14.83 -26.97 3.95
N ILE A 20 14.22 -28.03 4.49
CA ILE A 20 12.85 -27.99 5.03
C ILE A 20 12.78 -27.11 6.28
N CYS A 21 13.75 -27.19 7.19
CA CYS A 21 13.76 -26.44 8.46
C CYS A 21 14.32 -25.01 8.34
N SER A 22 15.18 -24.74 7.36
CA SER A 22 15.89 -23.47 7.16
C SER A 22 15.19 -22.58 6.14
N ASN A 23 15.37 -21.27 6.29
CA ASN A 23 14.93 -20.25 5.33
C ASN A 23 16.16 -19.80 4.52
N ASP A 24 16.26 -20.22 3.26
CA ASP A 24 17.37 -19.88 2.34
C ASP A 24 18.78 -20.10 2.92
N GLY A 25 18.95 -21.17 3.71
CA GLY A 25 20.24 -21.54 4.30
C GLY A 25 20.61 -20.77 5.58
N GLN A 26 19.73 -19.91 6.09
CA GLN A 26 19.90 -19.23 7.37
C GLN A 26 19.82 -20.20 8.56
N PRO A 27 20.34 -19.83 9.74
CA PRO A 27 20.16 -20.63 10.96
C PRO A 27 18.67 -20.90 11.25
N ILE A 28 18.37 -22.12 11.69
CA ILE A 28 17.00 -22.57 11.94
C ILE A 28 16.46 -21.84 13.18
N HIS A 29 15.25 -21.29 13.05
CA HIS A 29 14.55 -20.63 14.15
C HIS A 29 14.31 -21.60 15.30
N ARG A 30 14.43 -21.12 16.55
CA ARG A 30 14.34 -21.96 17.76
C ARG A 30 13.06 -22.81 17.80
N ASP A 31 11.91 -22.19 17.52
CA ASP A 31 10.62 -22.87 17.55
C ASP A 31 10.49 -23.91 16.43
N VAL A 32 11.06 -23.65 15.24
CA VAL A 32 11.10 -24.63 14.13
C VAL A 32 11.94 -25.83 14.54
N TYR A 33 13.08 -25.59 15.19
CA TYR A 33 13.94 -26.64 15.69
C TYR A 33 13.28 -27.47 16.81
N GLN A 34 12.55 -26.84 17.73
CA GLN A 34 11.78 -27.56 18.76
C GLN A 34 10.64 -28.38 18.16
N CYS A 35 9.92 -27.81 17.19
CA CYS A 35 8.89 -28.52 16.44
C CYS A 35 9.47 -29.73 15.70
N PHE A 36 10.64 -29.58 15.10
CA PHE A 36 11.35 -30.70 14.47
C PHE A 36 11.66 -31.83 15.46
N LEU A 37 12.22 -31.49 16.63
CA LEU A 37 12.56 -32.49 17.65
C LEU A 37 11.34 -33.25 18.17
N SER A 38 10.17 -32.61 18.26
CA SER A 38 8.95 -33.29 18.69
C SER A 38 8.43 -34.33 17.68
N GLN A 39 8.87 -34.25 16.41
CA GLN A 39 8.53 -35.25 15.38
C GLN A 39 9.46 -36.47 15.39
N CYS A 40 10.53 -36.46 16.18
CA CYS A 40 11.56 -37.50 16.15
C CYS A 40 11.24 -38.75 17.01
N LYS A 41 10.07 -38.82 17.65
CA LYS A 41 9.62 -39.95 18.50
C LYS A 41 10.59 -40.33 19.63
N LEU A 42 11.27 -39.35 20.23
CA LEU A 42 12.21 -39.55 21.35
C LEU A 42 11.63 -39.06 22.67
N SER A 43 12.15 -39.57 23.79
CA SER A 43 11.73 -39.11 25.12
C SER A 43 12.27 -37.72 25.45
N SER A 44 11.60 -36.99 26.35
CA SER A 44 12.02 -35.64 26.75
C SER A 44 13.44 -35.60 27.34
N SER A 45 13.88 -36.68 28.01
CA SER A 45 15.25 -36.77 28.53
C SER A 45 16.28 -36.93 27.41
N GLN A 46 16.01 -37.77 26.40
CA GLN A 46 16.86 -37.92 25.22
C GLN A 46 16.96 -36.61 24.43
N LEU A 47 15.84 -35.92 24.20
CA LEU A 47 15.81 -34.65 23.48
C LEU A 47 16.63 -33.57 24.18
N LYS A 48 16.61 -33.51 25.52
CA LYS A 48 17.45 -32.58 26.30
C LYS A 48 18.93 -32.90 26.13
N THR A 49 19.30 -34.17 26.21
CA THR A 49 20.69 -34.60 25.99
C THR A 49 21.17 -34.27 24.57
N ILE A 50 20.32 -34.48 23.55
CA ILE A 50 20.63 -34.11 22.16
C ILE A 50 20.83 -32.60 22.02
N TRP A 51 19.97 -31.79 22.66
CA TRP A 51 20.09 -30.33 22.67
C TRP A 51 21.46 -29.86 23.18
N ASP A 52 21.92 -30.47 24.28
CA ASP A 52 23.19 -30.12 24.91
C ASP A 52 24.39 -30.60 24.06
N LEU A 53 24.37 -31.85 23.59
CA LEU A 53 25.47 -32.46 22.80
C LEU A 53 25.61 -31.87 21.38
N ALA A 54 24.52 -31.44 20.75
CA ALA A 54 24.57 -30.81 19.43
C ALA A 54 25.20 -29.39 19.46
N GLY A 55 25.44 -28.84 20.66
CA GLY A 55 25.99 -27.49 20.84
C GLY A 55 24.97 -26.38 20.66
N THR A 56 23.66 -26.69 20.74
CA THR A 56 22.58 -25.70 20.55
C THR A 56 22.36 -24.78 21.76
N SER A 57 23.01 -25.06 22.89
CA SER A 57 23.05 -24.22 24.09
C SER A 57 23.94 -22.98 23.95
N GLN A 58 24.82 -22.91 22.94
CA GLN A 58 25.83 -21.85 22.77
C GLN A 58 25.51 -20.85 21.64
N GLY A 59 24.37 -20.97 20.93
CA GLY A 59 24.04 -20.05 19.83
C GLY A 59 22.88 -20.53 18.93
N TYR A 60 22.82 -20.00 17.70
CA TYR A 60 21.81 -20.36 16.70
C TYR A 60 22.01 -21.78 16.14
N VAL A 61 20.93 -22.44 15.72
CA VAL A 61 20.97 -23.76 15.10
C VAL A 61 21.38 -23.63 13.62
N ASN A 62 22.69 -23.57 13.37
CA ASN A 62 23.25 -23.54 12.03
C ASN A 62 23.28 -24.94 11.39
N ARG A 63 23.73 -25.03 10.13
CA ARG A 63 23.78 -26.29 9.38
C ARG A 63 24.59 -27.38 10.09
N THR A 64 25.76 -27.04 10.61
CA THR A 64 26.65 -28.00 11.28
C THR A 64 26.02 -28.53 12.57
N THR A 65 25.43 -27.66 13.41
CA THR A 65 24.77 -28.09 14.65
C THR A 65 23.53 -28.91 14.36
N PHE A 66 22.76 -28.55 13.32
CA PHE A 66 21.60 -29.34 12.91
C PHE A 66 21.96 -30.73 12.38
N TYR A 67 23.04 -30.88 11.61
CA TYR A 67 23.48 -32.19 11.16
C TYR A 67 23.95 -33.08 12.33
N LYS A 68 24.60 -32.49 13.35
CA LYS A 68 24.91 -33.21 14.60
C LYS A 68 23.63 -33.68 15.29
N THR A 69 22.60 -32.85 15.33
CA THR A 69 21.27 -33.23 15.85
C THR A 69 20.73 -34.45 15.11
N LEU A 70 20.76 -34.47 13.77
CA LEU A 70 20.23 -35.59 12.98
C LEU A 70 20.96 -36.91 13.27
N ALA A 71 22.28 -36.87 13.38
CA ALA A 71 23.08 -38.05 13.74
C ALA A 71 22.76 -38.55 15.15
N LEU A 72 22.66 -37.64 16.12
CA LEU A 72 22.30 -37.96 17.50
C LEU A 72 20.87 -38.50 17.62
N VAL A 73 19.91 -37.95 16.87
CA VAL A 73 18.53 -38.47 16.81
C VAL A 73 18.52 -39.89 16.29
N ALA A 74 19.21 -40.16 15.18
CA ALA A 74 19.28 -41.49 14.60
C ALA A 74 19.91 -42.53 15.55
N TRP A 75 21.01 -42.17 16.23
CA TRP A 75 21.61 -43.04 17.24
C TRP A 75 20.71 -43.27 18.46
N ALA A 76 19.97 -42.25 18.90
CA ALA A 76 18.99 -42.41 19.97
C ALA A 76 17.85 -43.36 19.58
N GLN A 77 17.37 -43.28 18.34
CA GLN A 77 16.33 -44.17 17.80
C GLN A 77 16.84 -45.62 17.66
N GLN A 78 18.12 -45.81 17.37
CA GLN A 78 18.79 -47.12 17.38
C GLN A 78 19.08 -47.65 18.80
N GLY A 79 18.74 -46.89 19.85
CA GLY A 79 18.98 -47.29 21.25
C GLY A 79 20.44 -47.14 21.72
N LYS A 80 21.30 -46.43 20.98
CA LYS A 80 22.68 -46.15 21.42
C LYS A 80 22.70 -45.11 22.54
N GLN A 81 23.66 -45.22 23.46
CA GLN A 81 23.86 -44.24 24.53
C GLN A 81 24.53 -42.98 23.97
N LEU A 82 23.84 -41.84 24.08
CA LEU A 82 24.31 -40.56 23.54
C LEU A 82 25.55 -40.04 24.30
N SER A 83 26.60 -39.68 23.56
CA SER A 83 27.82 -39.05 24.10
C SER A 83 28.58 -38.30 22.99
N ASP A 84 29.40 -37.32 23.36
CA ASP A 84 30.23 -36.55 22.42
C ASP A 84 31.17 -37.44 21.59
N LYS A 85 31.63 -38.55 22.18
CA LYS A 85 32.55 -39.50 21.55
C LYS A 85 31.96 -40.18 20.30
N LEU A 86 30.63 -40.25 20.16
CA LEU A 86 29.98 -40.84 18.99
C LEU A 86 30.13 -39.97 17.74
N LEU A 87 30.14 -38.63 17.90
CA LEU A 87 30.33 -37.71 16.78
C LEU A 87 31.79 -37.74 16.29
N ASP A 88 32.74 -37.81 17.22
CA ASP A 88 34.17 -37.80 16.90
C ASP A 88 34.68 -39.16 16.38
N ASN A 89 34.06 -40.28 16.77
CA ASN A 89 34.49 -41.64 16.42
C ASN A 89 33.38 -42.45 15.74
N CYS A 90 32.76 -41.90 14.69
CA CYS A 90 31.82 -42.67 13.88
C CYS A 90 32.57 -43.81 13.15
N VAL A 91 32.21 -45.06 13.43
CA VAL A 91 32.84 -46.26 12.82
C VAL A 91 32.19 -46.61 11.47
N GLU A 92 31.00 -46.05 11.21
CA GLU A 92 30.22 -46.28 10.00
C GLU A 92 30.77 -45.41 8.85
N LYS A 93 30.68 -45.88 7.60
CA LYS A 93 31.15 -45.11 6.42
C LYS A 93 30.38 -43.81 6.21
N GLU A 94 29.15 -43.76 6.69
CA GLU A 94 28.19 -42.66 6.56
C GLU A 94 27.40 -42.54 7.87
N TYR A 95 27.03 -41.32 8.27
CA TYR A 95 26.20 -41.11 9.46
C TYR A 95 24.80 -41.72 9.28
N PRO A 96 24.17 -42.23 10.35
CA PRO A 96 22.87 -42.87 10.24
C PRO A 96 21.74 -41.88 9.94
N ALA A 97 20.73 -42.36 9.21
CA ALA A 97 19.53 -41.60 8.91
C ALA A 97 18.51 -41.68 10.07
N PRO A 98 17.94 -40.55 10.53
CA PRO A 98 16.86 -40.56 11.51
C PRO A 98 15.54 -40.99 10.87
N GLU A 99 14.72 -41.71 11.62
CA GLU A 99 13.36 -42.04 11.24
C GLU A 99 12.44 -40.86 11.58
N ILE A 100 11.90 -40.20 10.55
CA ILE A 100 11.01 -39.04 10.70
C ILE A 100 9.74 -39.32 9.90
N SER A 101 8.60 -39.36 10.59
CA SER A 101 7.33 -39.74 9.97
C SER A 101 6.64 -38.61 9.22
N ASP A 102 6.63 -37.39 9.76
CA ASP A 102 5.96 -36.24 9.15
C ASP A 102 6.69 -34.92 9.44
N LEU A 103 7.06 -34.19 8.39
CA LEU A 103 7.70 -32.87 8.47
C LEU A 103 6.75 -31.73 8.09
N SER A 104 5.49 -32.02 7.76
CA SER A 104 4.47 -31.01 7.45
C SER A 104 4.32 -29.98 8.57
N PRO A 105 4.28 -30.34 9.87
CA PRO A 105 4.21 -29.37 10.96
C PRO A 105 5.42 -28.41 10.99
N VAL A 106 6.61 -28.93 10.69
CA VAL A 106 7.86 -28.15 10.67
C VAL A 106 7.87 -27.18 9.49
N LYS A 107 7.47 -27.65 8.31
CA LYS A 107 7.32 -26.83 7.11
C LYS A 107 6.30 -25.71 7.32
N ASN A 108 5.15 -26.03 7.91
CA ASN A 108 4.10 -25.06 8.20
C ASN A 108 4.58 -24.04 9.24
N LEU A 109 5.22 -24.46 10.33
CA LEU A 109 5.73 -23.54 11.34
C LEU A 109 6.84 -22.63 10.79
N LYS A 110 7.76 -23.15 9.98
CA LYS A 110 8.76 -22.33 9.28
C LYS A 110 8.08 -21.26 8.42
N MET A 111 7.09 -21.67 7.63
CA MET A 111 6.32 -20.79 6.78
C MET A 111 5.63 -19.70 7.61
N ILE A 112 4.96 -20.08 8.72
CA ILE A 112 4.31 -19.16 9.65
C ILE A 112 5.29 -18.17 10.28
N LEU A 113 6.47 -18.60 10.72
CA LEU A 113 7.44 -17.71 11.37
C LEU A 113 8.13 -16.78 10.39
N ASN A 114 8.52 -17.28 9.21
CA ASN A 114 9.02 -16.43 8.11
C ASN A 114 7.95 -15.41 7.69
N MET A 115 6.68 -15.82 7.69
CA MET A 115 5.56 -14.93 7.43
C MET A 115 5.29 -13.98 8.59
N LYS A 116 5.42 -14.37 9.86
CA LYS A 116 5.25 -13.46 11.01
C LYS A 116 6.31 -12.38 11.05
N ASP A 117 7.56 -12.73 10.74
CA ASP A 117 8.65 -11.76 10.56
C ASP A 117 8.31 -10.75 9.46
N LYS A 118 7.75 -11.24 8.33
CA LYS A 118 7.25 -10.43 7.21
C LYS A 118 5.90 -9.72 7.48
N ASN A 119 5.09 -10.21 8.44
CA ASN A 119 3.74 -9.72 8.77
C ASN A 119 3.78 -8.63 9.84
N SER A 120 4.89 -8.50 10.58
CA SER A 120 5.27 -7.17 11.02
C SER A 120 5.52 -6.39 9.73
N LEU A 121 4.63 -5.48 9.35
CA LEU A 121 4.97 -4.48 8.34
C LEU A 121 6.07 -3.62 8.98
N GLY A 122 7.31 -4.11 8.96
CA GLY A 122 8.54 -3.39 9.26
C GLY A 122 8.82 -2.28 8.24
N PHE A 123 7.86 -2.03 7.33
CA PHE A 123 7.81 -0.91 6.42
C PHE A 123 7.15 0.27 7.13
N ASN A 124 7.97 1.04 7.85
CA ASN A 124 7.58 2.42 8.13
C ASN A 124 7.43 3.19 6.79
N TYR A 125 6.75 4.34 6.81
CA TYR A 125 6.51 5.13 5.59
C TYR A 125 7.80 5.42 4.78
N ALA A 126 8.94 5.54 5.45
CA ALA A 126 10.22 5.80 4.78
C ALA A 126 10.65 4.64 3.86
N THR A 127 10.32 3.39 4.18
CA THR A 127 10.59 2.26 3.29
C THR A 127 9.57 2.20 2.14
N ILE A 128 8.30 2.54 2.40
CA ILE A 128 7.23 2.54 1.38
C ILE A 128 7.55 3.51 0.24
N ILE A 129 8.07 4.70 0.55
CA ILE A 129 8.41 5.70 -0.48
C ILE A 129 9.57 5.28 -1.37
N GLN A 130 10.41 4.33 -0.94
CA GLN A 130 11.52 3.80 -1.73
C GLN A 130 11.07 2.79 -2.78
N MET A 131 9.84 2.27 -2.70
CA MET A 131 9.33 1.29 -3.65
C MET A 131 9.20 1.85 -5.07
N ASP A 132 8.69 3.08 -5.19
CA ASP A 132 8.68 3.82 -6.45
C ASP A 132 8.46 5.32 -6.23
N SER A 133 8.91 6.11 -7.20
CA SER A 133 8.59 7.52 -7.34
C SER A 133 7.88 7.72 -8.67
N ILE A 134 6.62 8.16 -8.60
CA ILE A 134 5.74 8.36 -9.74
C ILE A 134 5.56 9.86 -10.00
N SER A 135 5.70 10.28 -11.26
CA SER A 135 5.27 11.60 -11.72
C SER A 135 4.33 11.46 -12.90
N ILE A 136 3.34 12.36 -12.97
CA ILE A 136 2.37 12.41 -14.06
C ILE A 136 2.25 13.85 -14.55
N HIS A 137 2.46 14.06 -15.84
CA HIS A 137 2.32 15.36 -16.50
C HIS A 137 1.24 15.30 -17.58
N LEU A 138 0.43 16.34 -17.71
CA LEU A 138 -0.53 16.46 -18.80
C LEU A 138 0.21 16.84 -20.09
N VAL A 139 -0.05 16.12 -21.18
CA VAL A 139 0.50 16.49 -22.50
C VAL A 139 -0.22 17.75 -22.99
N PRO A 140 0.48 18.85 -23.26
CA PRO A 140 -0.14 20.09 -23.73
C PRO A 140 -0.68 19.93 -25.16
N GLU A 141 -1.84 20.51 -25.42
CA GLU A 141 -2.38 20.61 -26.78
C GLU A 141 -1.47 21.48 -27.64
N LYS A 142 -0.99 20.94 -28.77
CA LYS A 142 -0.23 21.73 -29.74
C LYS A 142 -1.17 22.68 -30.48
N LYS A 143 -0.78 23.94 -30.70
CA LYS A 143 -1.56 24.91 -31.49
C LYS A 143 -1.99 24.30 -32.83
N GLY A 144 -3.29 24.25 -33.09
CA GLY A 144 -3.88 23.71 -34.32
C GLY A 144 -4.19 22.21 -34.32
N LEU A 145 -3.82 21.47 -33.27
CA LEU A 145 -4.12 20.03 -33.12
C LEU A 145 -5.17 19.82 -32.02
N PHE A 146 -6.41 19.51 -32.40
CA PHE A 146 -7.43 19.11 -31.42
C PHE A 146 -7.16 17.67 -30.97
N LEU A 147 -6.66 17.50 -29.75
CA LEU A 147 -6.59 16.18 -29.13
C LEU A 147 -8.01 15.74 -28.75
N LYS A 148 -8.49 14.65 -29.34
CA LYS A 148 -9.80 14.07 -29.02
C LYS A 148 -9.89 13.59 -27.56
N TYR A 149 -8.74 13.36 -26.92
CA TYR A 149 -8.61 12.85 -25.55
C TYR A 149 -7.36 13.45 -24.88
N SER A 150 -7.43 13.70 -23.57
CA SER A 150 -6.25 14.08 -22.79
C SER A 150 -5.30 12.89 -22.63
N GLU A 151 -4.00 13.16 -22.81
CA GLU A 151 -2.91 12.20 -22.66
C GLU A 151 -1.98 12.65 -21.52
N TYR A 152 -1.40 11.68 -20.83
CA TYR A 152 -0.56 11.88 -19.66
C TYR A 152 0.78 11.19 -19.85
N VAL A 153 1.87 11.91 -19.60
CA VAL A 153 3.21 11.34 -19.49
C VAL A 153 3.36 10.81 -18.07
N VAL A 154 3.55 9.50 -17.95
CA VAL A 154 3.74 8.79 -16.68
C VAL A 154 5.20 8.37 -16.58
N THR A 155 5.87 8.75 -15.49
CA THR A 155 7.25 8.34 -15.20
C THR A 155 7.28 7.44 -13.97
N SER A 156 8.00 6.32 -14.05
CA SER A 156 8.33 5.46 -12.91
C SER A 156 9.85 5.43 -12.72
N ASN A 157 10.30 5.74 -11.50
CA ASN A 157 11.71 5.65 -11.16
C ASN A 157 12.16 4.19 -11.04
N ARG A 158 11.34 3.32 -10.45
CA ARG A 158 11.63 1.88 -10.29
C ARG A 158 11.93 1.20 -11.61
N PHE A 159 11.18 1.53 -12.65
CA PHE A 159 11.32 0.92 -13.97
C PHE A 159 12.14 1.76 -14.96
N SER A 160 12.61 2.95 -14.54
CA SER A 160 13.29 3.92 -15.42
C SER A 160 12.51 4.15 -16.72
N SER A 161 11.18 4.21 -16.63
CA SER A 161 10.28 4.26 -17.77
C SER A 161 9.53 5.58 -17.84
N ILE A 162 9.27 6.02 -19.07
CA ILE A 162 8.45 7.19 -19.40
C ILE A 162 7.46 6.75 -20.46
N VAL A 163 6.18 6.64 -20.13
CA VAL A 163 5.13 6.12 -21.01
C VAL A 163 3.98 7.10 -21.15
N ASN A 164 3.31 7.07 -22.30
CA ASN A 164 2.09 7.86 -22.50
C ASN A 164 0.85 7.03 -22.17
N ARG A 165 -0.09 7.60 -21.41
CA ARG A 165 -1.33 6.96 -20.99
C ARG A 165 -2.51 7.92 -21.12
N ARG A 166 -3.65 7.42 -21.56
CA ARG A 166 -4.95 8.11 -21.55
C ARG A 166 -5.71 7.74 -20.28
N TYR A 167 -6.67 8.56 -19.87
CA TYR A 167 -7.50 8.28 -18.69
C TYR A 167 -8.15 6.88 -18.74
N ASN A 168 -8.63 6.43 -19.91
CA ASN A 168 -9.23 5.10 -20.05
C ASN A 168 -8.21 3.94 -19.91
N ASP A 169 -6.91 4.18 -20.11
CA ASP A 169 -5.89 3.17 -19.81
C ASP A 169 -5.81 2.94 -18.29
N PHE A 170 -5.91 4.00 -17.48
CA PHE A 170 -6.00 3.88 -16.01
C PHE A 170 -7.28 3.17 -15.58
N VAL A 171 -8.41 3.44 -16.24
CA VAL A 171 -9.69 2.74 -15.98
C VAL A 171 -9.54 1.23 -16.23
N ALA A 172 -8.90 0.85 -17.34
CA ALA A 172 -8.65 -0.56 -17.65
C ALA A 172 -7.76 -1.24 -16.60
N LEU A 173 -6.69 -0.57 -16.17
CA LEU A 173 -5.83 -1.06 -15.10
C LEU A 173 -6.62 -1.21 -13.78
N HIS A 174 -7.41 -0.20 -13.39
CA HIS A 174 -8.19 -0.22 -12.16
C HIS A 174 -9.21 -1.37 -12.11
N GLU A 175 -9.92 -1.62 -13.21
CA GLU A 175 -10.84 -2.77 -13.30
C GLU A 175 -10.11 -4.11 -13.15
N LEU A 176 -8.94 -4.26 -13.78
CA LEU A 176 -8.14 -5.47 -13.67
C LEU A 176 -7.57 -5.64 -12.26
N LEU A 177 -7.15 -4.56 -11.60
CA LEU A 177 -6.68 -4.57 -10.21
C LEU A 177 -7.78 -5.03 -9.24
N LEU A 178 -9.01 -4.53 -9.39
CA LEU A 178 -10.14 -4.95 -8.55
C LEU A 178 -10.47 -6.43 -8.72
N ASN A 179 -10.35 -6.97 -9.94
CA ASN A 179 -10.56 -8.39 -10.20
C ASN A 179 -9.42 -9.27 -9.68
N ARG A 180 -8.17 -8.81 -9.83
CA ARG A 180 -6.97 -9.54 -9.40
C ARG A 180 -6.80 -9.51 -7.88
N PHE A 181 -7.15 -8.41 -7.22
CA PHE A 181 -6.93 -8.15 -5.80
C PHE A 181 -8.22 -7.78 -5.05
N PRO A 182 -9.22 -8.68 -4.99
CA PRO A 182 -10.50 -8.37 -4.37
C PRO A 182 -10.38 -8.06 -2.86
N TYR A 183 -9.35 -8.59 -2.19
CA TYR A 183 -9.12 -8.45 -0.75
C TYR A 183 -8.10 -7.37 -0.37
N ARG A 184 -7.60 -6.59 -1.35
CA ARG A 184 -6.65 -5.48 -1.12
C ARG A 184 -7.32 -4.12 -1.23
N LEU A 185 -6.72 -3.11 -0.60
CA LEU A 185 -7.14 -1.74 -0.83
C LEU A 185 -6.68 -1.33 -2.24
N VAL A 186 -7.63 -0.93 -3.07
CA VAL A 186 -7.38 -0.39 -4.41
C VAL A 186 -8.01 1.00 -4.40
N PRO A 187 -7.22 2.09 -4.55
CA PRO A 187 -7.76 3.44 -4.46
C PRO A 187 -8.71 3.74 -5.62
N SER A 188 -9.70 4.57 -5.37
CA SER A 188 -10.64 5.03 -6.38
C SER A 188 -9.99 6.02 -7.35
N LEU A 189 -10.34 5.93 -8.65
CA LEU A 189 -9.86 6.86 -9.68
C LEU A 189 -10.54 8.25 -9.54
N PRO A 190 -9.86 9.34 -9.93
CA PRO A 190 -10.51 10.65 -10.03
C PRO A 190 -11.66 10.62 -11.05
N PRO A 191 -12.69 11.49 -10.90
CA PRO A 191 -13.95 11.36 -11.62
C PRO A 191 -13.83 11.53 -13.14
N LYS A 192 -14.66 10.77 -13.86
CA LYS A 192 -14.84 10.87 -15.30
C LYS A 192 -15.83 12.01 -15.63
N LYS A 193 -15.41 13.27 -15.51
CA LYS A 193 -16.18 14.40 -16.06
C LYS A 193 -15.91 14.61 -17.56
N ILE A 194 -16.92 15.16 -18.24
CA ILE A 194 -16.94 15.50 -19.66
C ILE A 194 -16.38 16.91 -19.91
N THR A 195 -16.33 17.77 -18.88
CA THR A 195 -15.77 19.13 -19.02
C THR A 195 -14.25 19.08 -19.15
N SER A 196 -13.69 19.90 -20.03
CA SER A 196 -12.26 19.98 -20.36
C SER A 196 -11.64 21.30 -19.90
N ASP A 197 -12.19 21.93 -18.85
CA ASP A 197 -11.60 23.13 -18.29
C ASP A 197 -10.24 22.83 -17.64
N ALA A 198 -9.31 23.77 -17.74
CA ALA A 198 -7.92 23.58 -17.32
C ALA A 198 -7.79 23.18 -15.83
N HIS A 199 -8.65 23.75 -14.98
CA HIS A 199 -8.70 23.43 -13.56
C HIS A 199 -9.07 21.96 -13.32
N PHE A 200 -10.08 21.46 -14.03
CA PHE A 200 -10.47 20.06 -13.95
C PHE A 200 -9.38 19.10 -14.45
N LEU A 201 -8.76 19.39 -15.59
CA LEU A 201 -7.70 18.55 -16.14
C LEU A 201 -6.50 18.44 -15.19
N GLU A 202 -6.14 19.54 -14.56
CA GLU A 202 -5.06 19.59 -13.59
C GLU A 202 -5.43 18.86 -12.28
N SER A 203 -6.66 19.04 -11.78
CA SER A 203 -7.18 18.27 -10.63
C SER A 203 -7.19 16.76 -10.90
N ARG A 204 -7.61 16.36 -12.10
CA ARG A 204 -7.55 14.96 -12.55
C ARG A 204 -6.12 14.45 -12.62
N ARG A 205 -5.17 15.22 -13.18
CA ARG A 205 -3.75 14.85 -13.24
C ARG A 205 -3.19 14.58 -11.84
N ARG A 206 -3.47 15.46 -10.87
CA ARG A 206 -3.07 15.27 -9.47
C ARG A 206 -3.69 14.01 -8.86
N GLY A 207 -4.98 13.79 -9.08
CA GLY A 207 -5.67 12.57 -8.65
C GLY A 207 -5.07 11.30 -9.23
N LEU A 208 -4.76 11.26 -10.54
CA LEU A 208 -4.11 10.14 -11.20
C LEU A 208 -2.70 9.90 -10.62
N CYS A 209 -1.96 10.98 -10.32
CA CYS A 209 -0.63 10.89 -9.73
C CYS A 209 -0.68 10.22 -8.36
N ARG A 210 -1.60 10.65 -7.48
CA ARG A 210 -1.78 10.04 -6.16
C ARG A 210 -2.26 8.60 -6.25
N TRP A 211 -3.23 8.34 -7.12
CA TRP A 211 -3.76 7.00 -7.38
C TRP A 211 -2.65 6.02 -7.79
N LEU A 212 -1.87 6.36 -8.82
CA LEU A 212 -0.79 5.51 -9.30
C LEU A 212 0.35 5.39 -8.28
N THR A 213 0.63 6.47 -7.53
CA THR A 213 1.60 6.42 -6.42
C THR A 213 1.22 5.37 -5.38
N LEU A 214 -0.05 5.30 -4.98
CA LEU A 214 -0.52 4.30 -4.02
C LEU A 214 -0.44 2.87 -4.59
N VAL A 215 -0.83 2.68 -5.87
CA VAL A 215 -0.73 1.39 -6.55
C VAL A 215 0.73 0.89 -6.62
N CYS A 216 1.65 1.75 -7.06
CA CYS A 216 3.07 1.40 -7.20
C CYS A 216 3.83 1.26 -5.88
N ARG A 217 3.27 1.80 -4.78
CA ARG A 217 3.83 1.68 -3.42
C ARG A 217 3.09 0.66 -2.55
N HIS A 218 2.15 -0.08 -3.11
CA HIS A 218 1.47 -1.14 -2.39
C HIS A 218 2.36 -2.41 -2.38
N PRO A 219 2.70 -3.00 -1.21
CA PRO A 219 3.65 -4.12 -1.10
C PRO A 219 3.35 -5.32 -1.99
N VAL A 220 2.07 -5.69 -2.11
CA VAL A 220 1.62 -6.82 -2.95
C VAL A 220 1.35 -6.39 -4.40
N ILE A 221 0.43 -5.44 -4.62
CA ILE A 221 -0.03 -5.02 -5.95
C ILE A 221 1.14 -4.57 -6.86
N SER A 222 2.11 -3.82 -6.33
CA SER A 222 3.23 -3.30 -7.12
C SER A 222 4.17 -4.36 -7.69
N GLN A 223 4.09 -5.60 -7.20
CA GLN A 223 4.90 -6.72 -7.69
C GLN A 223 4.21 -7.51 -8.81
N ASP A 224 2.94 -7.22 -9.08
CA ASP A 224 2.19 -7.96 -10.09
C ASP A 224 2.61 -7.53 -11.51
N PRO A 225 2.79 -8.48 -12.45
CA PRO A 225 3.11 -8.19 -13.84
C PRO A 225 2.12 -7.22 -14.52
N LEU A 226 0.87 -7.16 -14.04
CA LEU A 226 -0.12 -6.19 -14.50
C LEU A 226 0.34 -4.74 -14.35
N VAL A 227 0.92 -4.38 -13.19
CA VAL A 227 1.41 -3.02 -12.91
C VAL A 227 2.66 -2.73 -13.72
N GLN A 228 3.58 -3.70 -13.81
CA GLN A 228 4.79 -3.59 -14.63
C GLN A 228 4.45 -3.34 -16.10
N PHE A 229 3.50 -4.10 -16.66
CA PHE A 229 3.05 -3.90 -18.04
C PHE A 229 2.53 -2.47 -18.25
N PHE A 230 1.67 -1.99 -17.35
CA PHE A 230 1.13 -0.63 -17.43
C PHE A 230 2.21 0.46 -17.32
N LEU A 231 3.35 0.21 -16.69
CA LEU A 231 4.42 1.20 -16.53
C LEU A 231 5.50 1.16 -17.61
N ILE A 232 5.66 0.04 -18.33
CA ILE A 232 6.75 -0.16 -19.27
C ILE A 232 6.27 -0.18 -20.73
N ASP A 233 5.07 -0.68 -20.99
CA ASP A 233 4.60 -0.91 -22.35
C ASP A 233 4.44 0.40 -23.15
N GLN A 234 5.06 0.49 -24.32
CA GLN A 234 5.05 1.68 -25.18
C GLN A 234 4.11 1.54 -26.38
N GLY A 235 3.45 0.39 -26.55
CA GLY A 235 2.61 0.17 -27.73
C GLY A 235 1.32 1.01 -27.74
N PRO A 236 0.64 1.12 -28.89
CA PRO A 236 -0.66 1.82 -29.01
C PRO A 236 -1.82 1.05 -28.33
N ASP A 237 -2.93 1.68 -27.94
CA ASP A 237 -4.11 0.96 -27.42
C ASP A 237 -3.85 0.03 -26.22
N VAL A 238 -3.06 0.52 -25.26
CA VAL A 238 -2.73 -0.14 -23.99
C VAL A 238 -3.97 -0.70 -23.28
N GLN A 239 -5.08 0.08 -23.23
CA GLN A 239 -6.37 -0.36 -22.68
C GLN A 239 -6.84 -1.73 -23.20
N HIS A 240 -6.72 -2.01 -24.49
CA HIS A 240 -7.18 -3.28 -25.07
C HIS A 240 -6.18 -4.40 -24.78
N ARG A 241 -4.88 -4.14 -25.02
CA ARG A 241 -3.84 -5.13 -24.79
C ARG A 241 -3.79 -5.63 -23.34
N ILE A 242 -3.85 -4.70 -22.37
CA ILE A 242 -3.77 -5.08 -20.95
C ILE A 242 -4.95 -5.97 -20.55
N ARG A 243 -6.15 -5.72 -21.10
CA ARG A 243 -7.32 -6.58 -20.87
C ARG A 243 -7.13 -7.95 -21.52
N ASP A 244 -6.63 -8.01 -22.75
CA ASP A 244 -6.47 -9.29 -23.45
C ASP A 244 -5.45 -10.20 -22.75
N ILE A 245 -4.36 -9.63 -22.22
CA ILE A 245 -3.34 -10.39 -21.48
C ILE A 245 -3.86 -10.85 -20.12
N PHE A 246 -4.50 -9.96 -19.35
CA PHE A 246 -4.74 -10.19 -17.93
C PHE A 246 -6.20 -10.52 -17.53
N LYS A 247 -7.20 -10.42 -18.42
CA LYS A 247 -8.63 -10.63 -18.03
C LYS A 247 -8.94 -12.01 -17.44
N ARG A 248 -8.14 -13.02 -17.76
CA ARG A 248 -8.32 -14.41 -17.31
C ARG A 248 -7.38 -14.78 -16.16
N ALA A 249 -6.58 -13.83 -15.68
CA ALA A 249 -5.74 -14.08 -14.52
C ALA A 249 -6.66 -14.42 -13.32
N PRO A 250 -6.38 -15.51 -12.59
CA PRO A 250 -7.12 -15.81 -11.36
C PRO A 250 -6.94 -14.69 -10.33
N ASP A 251 -7.78 -14.63 -9.32
CA ASP A 251 -7.60 -13.70 -8.20
C ASP A 251 -6.40 -14.09 -7.32
N GLU A 252 -5.97 -13.19 -6.44
CA GLU A 252 -4.83 -13.39 -5.55
C GLU A 252 -5.01 -14.60 -4.61
N PHE A 253 -6.24 -14.90 -4.16
CA PHE A 253 -6.50 -16.01 -3.24
C PHE A 253 -6.19 -17.34 -3.90
N MET A 254 -6.59 -17.49 -5.17
CA MET A 254 -6.33 -18.70 -5.95
C MET A 254 -4.84 -18.94 -6.25
N THR A 255 -4.00 -17.90 -6.13
CA THR A 255 -2.55 -17.98 -6.44
C THR A 255 -1.66 -17.80 -5.22
N SER A 256 -2.23 -17.56 -4.04
CA SER A 256 -1.48 -17.23 -2.83
C SER A 256 -1.17 -18.48 -2.01
N ASP A 257 0.12 -18.70 -1.73
CA ASP A 257 0.55 -19.78 -0.82
C ASP A 257 0.02 -19.59 0.61
N ILE A 258 -0.36 -18.35 0.96
CA ILE A 258 -0.89 -18.01 2.29
C ILE A 258 -2.36 -18.39 2.44
N ALA A 259 -3.11 -18.56 1.34
CA ALA A 259 -4.56 -18.71 1.37
C ALA A 259 -5.03 -19.86 2.27
N ALA A 260 -4.31 -20.99 2.25
CA ALA A 260 -4.67 -22.18 3.04
C ALA A 260 -4.37 -22.04 4.54
N THR A 261 -3.40 -21.20 4.93
CA THR A 261 -2.92 -21.06 6.32
C THR A 261 -3.23 -19.69 6.91
N ALA A 262 -3.99 -18.84 6.22
CA ALA A 262 -4.24 -17.46 6.60
C ALA A 262 -4.79 -17.31 8.03
N LYS A 263 -5.64 -18.24 8.45
CA LYS A 263 -6.23 -18.30 9.79
C LYS A 263 -5.17 -18.35 10.90
N GLU A 264 -4.08 -19.06 10.67
CA GLU A 264 -2.99 -19.25 11.63
C GLU A 264 -2.07 -18.02 11.72
N LEU A 265 -2.11 -17.16 10.71
CA LEU A 265 -1.35 -15.91 10.64
C LEU A 265 -2.08 -14.72 11.26
N LEU A 266 -3.37 -14.87 11.56
CA LEU A 266 -4.14 -13.81 12.19
C LEU A 266 -3.61 -13.52 13.60
N PRO A 267 -3.64 -12.25 14.05
CA PRO A 267 -3.36 -11.91 15.43
C PRO A 267 -4.31 -12.64 16.38
N SER A 268 -3.82 -12.97 17.58
CA SER A 268 -4.64 -13.52 18.66
C SER A 268 -5.84 -12.64 19.01
N GLU A 269 -5.72 -11.33 18.82
CA GLU A 269 -6.78 -10.32 19.04
C GLU A 269 -7.46 -9.89 17.72
N HIS A 270 -7.77 -10.83 16.81
CA HIS A 270 -8.42 -10.51 15.53
C HIS A 270 -9.79 -9.77 15.67
N GLY A 271 -10.44 -9.83 16.84
CA GLY A 271 -11.61 -8.99 17.16
C GLY A 271 -11.34 -7.47 17.06
N GLN A 272 -10.08 -7.05 17.21
CA GLN A 272 -9.66 -5.65 17.07
C GLN A 272 -9.70 -5.16 15.61
N ILE A 273 -9.76 -6.06 14.62
CA ILE A 273 -9.80 -5.68 13.19
C ILE A 273 -11.07 -4.87 12.87
N ALA A 274 -12.21 -5.25 13.43
CA ALA A 274 -13.46 -4.51 13.27
C ALA A 274 -13.38 -3.11 13.90
N VAL A 275 -12.80 -3.01 15.10
CA VAL A 275 -12.58 -1.73 15.80
C VAL A 275 -11.63 -0.83 15.01
N ASN A 276 -10.52 -1.38 14.50
CA ASN A 276 -9.59 -0.64 13.66
C ASN A 276 -10.25 -0.12 12.37
N SER A 277 -11.09 -0.94 11.74
CA SER A 277 -11.87 -0.52 10.57
C SER A 277 -12.81 0.65 10.89
N GLN A 278 -13.47 0.63 12.05
CA GLN A 278 -14.31 1.74 12.49
C GLN A 278 -13.48 3.00 12.79
N ASN A 279 -12.31 2.87 13.40
CA ASN A 279 -11.39 3.98 13.61
C ASN A 279 -10.93 4.60 12.28
N ILE A 280 -10.61 3.78 11.28
CA ILE A 280 -10.26 4.26 9.94
C ILE A 280 -11.42 5.01 9.28
N ARG A 281 -12.66 4.54 9.42
CA ARG A 281 -13.85 5.29 8.94
C ARG A 281 -13.96 6.67 9.58
N THR A 282 -13.68 6.78 10.88
CA THR A 282 -13.61 8.08 11.57
C THR A 282 -12.47 8.95 11.03
N LEU A 283 -11.29 8.36 10.80
CA LEU A 283 -10.14 9.07 10.22
C LEU A 283 -10.43 9.60 8.80
N VAL A 284 -11.17 8.87 7.97
CA VAL A 284 -11.63 9.37 6.65
C VAL A 284 -12.36 10.70 6.80
N ASN A 285 -13.28 10.80 7.76
CA ASN A 285 -14.04 12.02 7.98
C ASN A 285 -13.15 13.17 8.49
N ILE A 286 -12.25 12.87 9.43
CA ILE A 286 -11.34 13.87 10.02
C ILE A 286 -10.37 14.39 8.96
N VAL A 287 -9.60 13.50 8.31
CA VAL A 287 -8.61 13.88 7.29
C VAL A 287 -9.29 14.52 6.08
N GLY A 288 -10.48 14.01 5.71
CA GLY A 288 -11.32 14.63 4.67
C GLY A 288 -11.66 16.06 5.00
N LYS A 289 -12.07 16.34 6.25
CA LYS A 289 -12.38 17.70 6.68
C LYS A 289 -11.14 18.59 6.76
N LEU A 290 -10.01 18.07 7.24
CA LEU A 290 -8.74 18.80 7.22
C LEU A 290 -8.35 19.22 5.79
N LYS A 291 -8.41 18.28 4.85
CA LYS A 291 -8.12 18.56 3.44
C LYS A 291 -9.05 19.64 2.88
N GLN A 292 -10.37 19.53 3.11
CA GLN A 292 -11.34 20.54 2.65
C GLN A 292 -11.05 21.94 3.20
N LEU A 293 -10.67 22.04 4.47
CA LEU A 293 -10.33 23.33 5.09
C LEU A 293 -9.04 23.92 4.50
N THR A 294 -8.04 23.07 4.23
CA THR A 294 -6.80 23.47 3.55
C THR A 294 -7.08 23.93 2.12
N ASP A 295 -7.84 23.16 1.33
CA ASP A 295 -8.24 23.53 -0.05
C ASP A 295 -8.96 24.88 -0.07
N ALA A 296 -9.96 25.07 0.81
CA ALA A 296 -10.67 26.33 0.90
C ALA A 296 -9.77 27.51 1.30
N SER A 297 -8.70 27.25 2.09
CA SER A 297 -7.74 28.30 2.41
C SER A 297 -6.82 28.63 1.25
N ILE A 298 -6.40 27.64 0.48
CA ILE A 298 -5.60 27.82 -0.74
C ILE A 298 -6.41 28.61 -1.77
N ASP A 299 -7.68 28.26 -1.98
CA ASP A 299 -8.56 28.96 -2.92
C ASP A 299 -8.70 30.44 -2.53
N ARG A 300 -8.94 30.73 -1.24
CA ARG A 300 -8.99 32.12 -0.74
C ARG A 300 -7.68 32.87 -0.96
N GLN A 301 -6.53 32.22 -0.73
CA GLN A 301 -5.22 32.83 -0.91
C GLN A 301 -4.95 33.13 -2.40
N SER A 302 -5.27 32.19 -3.29
CA SER A 302 -5.15 32.37 -4.73
C SER A 302 -6.01 33.54 -5.23
N GLU A 303 -7.26 33.60 -4.76
CA GLU A 303 -8.18 34.68 -5.10
C GLU A 303 -7.74 36.04 -4.55
N ALA A 304 -7.18 36.08 -3.34
CA ALA A 304 -6.58 37.30 -2.80
C ALA A 304 -5.41 37.80 -3.67
N GLY A 305 -4.57 36.90 -4.18
CA GLY A 305 -3.51 37.24 -5.13
C GLY A 305 -4.07 37.84 -6.43
N ARG A 306 -5.15 37.26 -6.96
CA ARG A 306 -5.86 37.77 -8.14
C ARG A 306 -6.48 39.15 -7.90
N HIS A 307 -7.08 39.38 -6.74
CA HIS A 307 -7.63 40.68 -6.37
C HIS A 307 -6.56 41.77 -6.23
N LEU A 308 -5.40 41.43 -5.65
CA LEU A 308 -4.27 42.36 -5.60
C LEU A 308 -3.75 42.71 -6.99
N ASP A 309 -3.77 41.74 -7.91
CA ASP A 309 -3.38 41.99 -9.30
C ASP A 309 -4.33 42.96 -9.99
N GLU A 310 -5.62 42.71 -9.85
CA GLU A 310 -6.67 43.55 -10.40
C GLU A 310 -6.58 44.97 -9.82
N PHE A 311 -6.39 45.10 -8.50
CA PHE A 311 -6.21 46.39 -7.85
C PHE A 311 -5.00 47.16 -8.40
N SER A 312 -3.84 46.50 -8.58
CA SER A 312 -2.67 47.10 -9.23
C SER A 312 -2.98 47.55 -10.66
N SER A 313 -3.70 46.74 -11.44
CA SER A 313 -4.13 47.07 -12.80
C SER A 313 -5.05 48.31 -12.85
N GLN A 314 -5.97 48.43 -11.91
CA GLN A 314 -6.86 49.59 -11.79
C GLN A 314 -6.09 50.86 -11.43
N LEU A 315 -5.12 50.81 -10.50
CA LEU A 315 -4.24 51.94 -10.20
C LEU A 315 -3.43 52.36 -11.43
N LYS A 316 -2.88 51.39 -12.16
CA LYS A 316 -2.18 51.66 -13.42
C LYS A 316 -3.09 52.35 -14.44
N THR A 317 -4.34 51.91 -14.56
CA THR A 317 -5.32 52.55 -15.45
C THR A 317 -5.61 53.98 -15.01
N LEU A 318 -5.87 54.20 -13.72
CA LEU A 318 -6.06 55.52 -13.13
C LEU A 318 -4.88 56.46 -13.43
N SER A 319 -3.65 55.97 -13.33
CA SER A 319 -2.46 56.76 -13.61
C SER A 319 -2.36 57.27 -15.06
N THR A 320 -3.13 56.70 -15.99
CA THR A 320 -3.14 57.12 -17.41
C THR A 320 -4.25 58.11 -17.76
N LEU A 321 -5.22 58.35 -16.86
CA LEU A 321 -6.34 59.24 -17.12
C LEU A 321 -5.91 60.71 -17.09
N ASN A 322 -6.23 61.49 -18.12
CA ASN A 322 -6.05 62.93 -18.09
C ASN A 322 -7.36 63.63 -17.68
N ILE A 323 -7.48 63.99 -16.40
CA ILE A 323 -8.67 64.63 -15.84
C ILE A 323 -8.53 66.16 -15.71
N THR A 324 -7.36 66.72 -16.05
CA THR A 324 -7.08 68.16 -15.89
C THR A 324 -7.62 69.01 -17.04
N GLN A 325 -8.02 68.39 -18.16
CA GLN A 325 -8.54 69.11 -19.31
C GLN A 325 -9.87 69.82 -18.97
N GLY A 326 -9.85 71.16 -18.95
CA GLY A 326 -11.02 71.98 -18.64
C GLY A 326 -11.33 72.13 -17.15
N GLN A 327 -10.43 71.69 -16.26
CA GLN A 327 -10.56 71.76 -14.80
C GLN A 327 -9.46 72.65 -14.24
N THR A 328 -9.80 73.65 -13.42
CA THR A 328 -8.82 74.57 -12.79
C THR A 328 -8.57 74.27 -11.31
N ILE A 329 -9.28 73.29 -10.74
CA ILE A 329 -9.26 72.98 -9.29
C ILE A 329 -8.23 71.88 -8.97
N ILE A 330 -7.89 71.03 -9.93
CA ILE A 330 -7.00 69.88 -9.71
C ILE A 330 -5.55 70.29 -10.00
N GLU A 331 -4.82 70.65 -8.95
CA GLU A 331 -3.38 70.91 -9.01
C GLU A 331 -2.58 69.61 -8.92
N ASN A 332 -1.37 69.57 -9.50
CA ASN A 332 -0.38 68.50 -9.38
C ASN A 332 -0.80 67.08 -9.83
N TRP A 333 -1.88 66.91 -10.59
CA TRP A 333 -2.34 65.59 -11.08
C TRP A 333 -1.26 64.76 -11.78
N SER A 334 -0.40 65.40 -12.59
CA SER A 334 0.69 64.69 -13.29
C SER A 334 1.72 64.05 -12.35
N GLU A 335 1.89 64.59 -11.15
CA GLU A 335 2.73 64.01 -10.10
C GLU A 335 2.02 62.85 -9.42
N THR A 336 0.76 63.05 -9.02
CA THR A 336 -0.10 61.99 -8.50
C THR A 336 -0.19 60.79 -9.46
N GLN A 337 -0.26 61.02 -10.78
CA GLN A 337 -0.22 59.96 -11.79
C GLN A 337 1.10 59.17 -11.73
N ARG A 338 2.25 59.84 -11.64
CA ARG A 338 3.56 59.18 -11.53
C ARG A 338 3.65 58.34 -10.25
N GLU A 339 3.16 58.86 -9.13
CA GLU A 339 3.13 58.16 -7.85
C GLU A 339 2.22 56.93 -7.89
N ILE A 340 0.97 57.08 -8.33
CA ILE A 340 0.00 55.97 -8.45
C ILE A 340 0.56 54.86 -9.35
N ASN A 341 1.16 55.21 -10.49
CA ASN A 341 1.79 54.22 -11.38
C ASN A 341 2.95 53.49 -10.70
N SER A 342 3.74 54.19 -9.90
CA SER A 342 4.86 53.60 -9.17
C SER A 342 4.38 52.67 -8.07
N ILE A 343 3.40 53.08 -7.27
CA ILE A 343 2.74 52.24 -6.25
C ILE A 343 2.13 50.99 -6.91
N ALA A 344 1.46 51.14 -8.06
CA ALA A 344 0.90 50.01 -8.80
C ALA A 344 1.96 48.95 -9.14
N ARG A 345 3.17 49.38 -9.53
CA ARG A 345 4.30 48.47 -9.83
C ARG A 345 4.79 47.76 -8.56
N GLU A 346 4.90 48.47 -7.45
CA GLU A 346 5.33 47.91 -6.16
C GLU A 346 4.35 46.88 -5.58
N LEU A 347 3.06 46.95 -5.95
CA LEU A 347 2.06 45.95 -5.55
C LEU A 347 2.08 44.66 -6.39
N LYS A 348 2.69 44.66 -7.58
CA LYS A 348 2.71 43.49 -8.47
C LYS A 348 3.47 42.28 -7.88
N PRO A 349 4.63 42.44 -7.21
CA PRO A 349 5.31 41.36 -6.49
C PRO A 349 4.43 40.73 -5.40
N LEU A 350 3.64 41.52 -4.66
CA LEU A 350 2.74 41.02 -3.61
C LEU A 350 1.69 40.07 -4.18
N SER A 351 1.04 40.44 -5.28
CA SER A 351 0.08 39.56 -5.97
C SER A 351 0.73 38.24 -6.39
N SER A 352 1.86 38.31 -7.12
CA SER A 352 2.55 37.13 -7.65
C SER A 352 3.01 36.21 -6.52
N LYS A 353 3.53 36.78 -5.44
CA LYS A 353 3.99 36.04 -4.26
C LYS A 353 2.84 35.37 -3.51
N THR A 354 1.71 36.05 -3.38
CA THR A 354 0.49 35.54 -2.75
C THR A 354 -0.03 34.31 -3.49
N THR A 355 -0.12 34.36 -4.82
CA THR A 355 -0.53 33.20 -5.64
C THR A 355 0.50 32.07 -5.57
N GLN A 356 1.80 32.38 -5.63
CA GLN A 356 2.87 31.38 -5.47
C GLN A 356 2.79 30.64 -4.13
N HIS A 357 2.47 31.35 -3.03
CA HIS A 357 2.28 30.71 -1.73
C HIS A 357 1.10 29.73 -1.72
N ALA A 358 0.00 30.08 -2.41
CA ALA A 358 -1.15 29.17 -2.57
C ALA A 358 -0.75 27.89 -3.33
N ASP A 359 -0.01 28.02 -4.43
CA ASP A 359 0.47 26.87 -5.22
C ASP A 359 1.42 25.97 -4.42
N ASN A 360 2.33 26.58 -3.65
CA ASN A 360 3.25 25.85 -2.78
C ASN A 360 2.49 25.07 -1.70
N GLU A 361 1.46 25.67 -1.09
CA GLU A 361 0.63 25.00 -0.08
C GLU A 361 -0.23 23.88 -0.68
N GLN A 362 -0.74 24.07 -1.90
CA GLN A 362 -1.42 23.02 -2.65
C GLN A 362 -0.53 21.77 -2.75
N ILE A 363 0.70 21.92 -3.22
CA ILE A 363 1.62 20.80 -3.44
C ILE A 363 2.11 20.21 -2.11
N THR A 364 2.52 21.07 -1.16
CA THR A 364 3.24 20.65 0.05
C THR A 364 2.30 20.10 1.12
N VAL A 365 1.04 20.54 1.16
CA VAL A 365 0.08 20.18 2.21
C VAL A 365 -1.14 19.48 1.62
N SER A 366 -1.88 20.14 0.72
CA SER A 366 -3.15 19.59 0.22
C SER A 366 -2.98 18.26 -0.51
N GLU A 367 -1.98 18.13 -1.39
CA GLU A 367 -1.76 16.88 -2.12
C GLU A 367 -1.29 15.74 -1.21
N ARG A 368 -0.56 16.04 -0.13
CA ARG A 368 -0.14 15.03 0.85
C ARG A 368 -1.30 14.58 1.75
N LEU A 369 -2.17 15.52 2.17
CA LEU A 369 -3.45 15.19 2.80
C LEU A 369 -4.34 14.39 1.86
N GLY A 370 -4.35 14.73 0.57
CA GLY A 370 -5.03 13.99 -0.48
C GLY A 370 -4.55 12.55 -0.57
N LEU A 371 -3.24 12.31 -0.58
CA LEU A 371 -2.68 10.96 -0.64
C LEU A 371 -3.07 10.12 0.59
N LEU A 372 -3.00 10.73 1.79
CA LEU A 372 -3.43 10.09 3.04
C LEU A 372 -4.95 9.81 3.03
N LEU A 373 -5.75 10.74 2.53
CA LEU A 373 -7.19 10.55 2.41
C LEU A 373 -7.52 9.42 1.43
N ASP A 374 -6.86 9.39 0.27
CA ASP A 374 -7.13 8.39 -0.78
C ASP A 374 -6.86 6.96 -0.27
N ILE A 375 -5.81 6.73 0.53
CA ILE A 375 -5.56 5.40 1.13
C ILE A 375 -6.56 5.05 2.25
N LEU A 376 -6.97 6.02 3.07
CA LEU A 376 -7.99 5.81 4.10
C LEU A 376 -9.35 5.45 3.46
N VAL A 377 -9.71 6.13 2.37
CA VAL A 377 -10.93 5.84 1.60
C VAL A 377 -10.83 4.46 0.94
N ALA A 378 -9.69 4.11 0.34
CA ALA A 378 -9.48 2.79 -0.26
C ALA A 378 -9.66 1.64 0.75
N HIS A 379 -9.20 1.81 1.99
CA HIS A 379 -9.42 0.84 3.07
C HIS A 379 -10.89 0.75 3.47
N LYS A 380 -11.57 1.89 3.66
CA LYS A 380 -13.02 1.91 3.90
C LYS A 380 -13.79 1.17 2.81
N GLU A 381 -13.47 1.43 1.54
CA GLU A 381 -14.10 0.80 0.37
C GLU A 381 -13.80 -0.70 0.30
N LEU A 382 -12.58 -1.13 0.67
CA LEU A 382 -12.26 -2.55 0.83
C LEU A 382 -13.19 -3.22 1.86
N CYS A 383 -13.31 -2.66 3.06
CA CYS A 383 -14.18 -3.23 4.09
C CYS A 383 -15.64 -3.32 3.61
N GLU A 384 -16.16 -2.25 2.99
CA GLU A 384 -17.53 -2.27 2.43
C GLU A 384 -17.73 -3.29 1.32
N ARG A 385 -16.70 -3.53 0.49
CA ARG A 385 -16.73 -4.53 -0.58
C ARG A 385 -16.79 -5.94 -0.01
N LEU A 386 -16.01 -6.22 1.04
CA LEU A 386 -16.01 -7.52 1.72
C LEU A 386 -17.30 -7.76 2.51
N ASP A 387 -17.79 -6.74 3.20
CA ASP A 387 -19.04 -6.80 3.96
C ASP A 387 -20.23 -7.17 3.07
N LYS A 388 -20.30 -6.61 1.86
CA LYS A 388 -21.39 -6.84 0.91
C LYS A 388 -21.25 -8.13 0.10
N GLY A 389 -20.02 -8.50 -0.28
CA GLY A 389 -19.78 -9.66 -1.13
C GLY A 389 -19.65 -10.95 -0.33
N LEU A 390 -18.57 -11.06 0.44
CA LEU A 390 -18.13 -12.33 1.01
C LEU A 390 -19.08 -12.86 2.09
N HIS A 391 -19.56 -11.98 2.98
CA HIS A 391 -20.53 -12.38 4.00
C HIS A 391 -21.88 -12.77 3.41
N HIS A 392 -22.32 -12.08 2.35
CA HIS A 392 -23.55 -12.42 1.63
C HIS A 392 -23.43 -13.80 0.98
N ASP A 393 -22.35 -14.03 0.24
CA ASP A 393 -22.12 -15.30 -0.47
C ASP A 393 -22.02 -16.48 0.49
N HIS A 394 -21.34 -16.31 1.63
CA HIS A 394 -21.26 -17.33 2.67
C HIS A 394 -22.63 -17.66 3.28
N ALA A 395 -23.44 -16.64 3.58
CA ALA A 395 -24.80 -16.83 4.10
C ALA A 395 -25.71 -17.55 3.08
N VAL A 396 -25.60 -17.21 1.79
CA VAL A 396 -26.34 -17.87 0.71
C VAL A 396 -25.92 -19.33 0.57
N ALA A 397 -24.63 -19.64 0.63
CA ALA A 397 -24.11 -21.01 0.54
C ALA A 397 -24.58 -21.89 1.70
N LEU A 398 -24.57 -21.36 2.94
CA LEU A 398 -25.08 -22.06 4.12
C LEU A 398 -26.58 -22.34 4.00
N SER A 399 -27.37 -21.35 3.58
CA SER A 399 -28.82 -21.50 3.36
C SER A 399 -29.12 -22.58 2.32
N LYS A 400 -28.35 -22.64 1.23
CA LYS A 400 -28.48 -23.66 0.19
C LYS A 400 -28.18 -25.07 0.72
N LEU A 401 -27.15 -25.23 1.56
CA LEU A 401 -26.85 -26.52 2.20
C LEU A 401 -27.99 -26.95 3.14
N LEU A 402 -28.53 -26.03 3.95
CA LEU A 402 -29.67 -26.32 4.82
C LEU A 402 -30.91 -26.76 4.02
N SER A 403 -31.19 -26.11 2.90
CA SER A 403 -32.27 -26.50 1.97
C SER A 403 -32.06 -27.90 1.38
N LEU A 404 -30.82 -28.26 1.01
CA LEU A 404 -30.49 -29.60 0.52
C LEU A 404 -30.67 -30.66 1.62
N LYS A 405 -30.17 -30.39 2.83
CA LYS A 405 -30.35 -31.27 4.00
C LYS A 405 -31.83 -31.51 4.31
N LYS A 406 -32.66 -30.46 4.29
CA LYS A 406 -34.11 -30.57 4.48
C LYS A 406 -34.77 -31.43 3.41
N ARG A 407 -34.41 -31.25 2.14
CA ARG A 407 -34.93 -32.04 1.01
C ARG A 407 -34.56 -33.52 1.13
N LYS A 408 -33.31 -33.82 1.53
CA LYS A 408 -32.87 -35.20 1.79
C LYS A 408 -33.73 -35.85 2.87
N ILE A 409 -33.91 -35.20 4.02
CA ILE A 409 -34.74 -35.71 5.12
C ILE A 409 -36.18 -35.98 4.65
N GLN A 410 -36.79 -35.03 3.93
CA GLN A 410 -38.14 -35.20 3.39
C GLN A 410 -38.23 -36.32 2.35
N GLY A 411 -37.21 -36.48 1.51
CA GLY A 411 -37.15 -37.54 0.50
C GLY A 411 -37.06 -38.93 1.12
N VAL A 412 -36.24 -39.09 2.16
CA VAL A 412 -36.12 -40.34 2.93
C VAL A 412 -37.45 -40.68 3.62
N ILE A 413 -38.11 -39.70 4.23
CA ILE A 413 -39.44 -39.90 4.87
C ILE A 413 -40.50 -40.33 3.85
N ARG A 414 -40.43 -39.83 2.61
CA ARG A 414 -41.41 -40.11 1.54
C ARG A 414 -41.11 -41.38 0.73
N GLY A 415 -40.04 -42.12 1.04
CA GLY A 415 -39.66 -43.33 0.31
C GLY A 415 -39.14 -43.07 -1.10
N THR A 416 -38.38 -41.98 -1.29
CA THR A 416 -37.73 -41.67 -2.58
C THR A 416 -36.67 -42.74 -2.91
N ASP A 417 -36.47 -43.05 -4.19
CA ASP A 417 -35.52 -44.06 -4.66
C ASP A 417 -34.05 -43.72 -4.30
N ALA A 418 -33.22 -44.77 -4.19
CA ALA A 418 -31.84 -44.65 -3.72
C ALA A 418 -30.95 -43.79 -4.65
N GLU A 419 -31.17 -43.84 -5.97
CA GLU A 419 -30.41 -43.07 -6.96
C GLU A 419 -30.66 -41.55 -6.81
N SER A 420 -31.91 -41.17 -6.53
CA SER A 420 -32.29 -39.79 -6.22
C SER A 420 -31.66 -39.28 -4.91
N VAL A 421 -31.54 -40.14 -3.89
CA VAL A 421 -30.88 -39.81 -2.63
C VAL A 421 -29.37 -39.64 -2.83
N GLU A 422 -28.72 -40.51 -3.60
CA GLU A 422 -27.30 -40.43 -3.92
C GLU A 422 -26.96 -39.14 -4.71
N LYS A 423 -27.79 -38.76 -5.69
CA LYS A 423 -27.66 -37.46 -6.39
C LYS A 423 -27.78 -36.27 -5.46
N LEU A 424 -28.63 -36.34 -4.43
CA LEU A 424 -28.73 -35.29 -3.41
C LEU A 424 -27.49 -35.24 -2.51
N GLU A 425 -26.92 -36.39 -2.16
CA GLU A 425 -25.67 -36.48 -1.39
C GLU A 425 -24.49 -35.90 -2.16
N SER A 426 -24.33 -36.24 -3.45
CA SER A 426 -23.30 -35.65 -4.31
C SER A 426 -23.41 -34.12 -4.39
N LYS A 427 -24.65 -33.59 -4.51
CA LYS A 427 -24.90 -32.13 -4.47
C LYS A 427 -24.57 -31.51 -3.11
N MET A 428 -24.83 -32.23 -2.01
CA MET A 428 -24.47 -31.76 -0.66
C MET A 428 -22.95 -31.72 -0.48
N LEU A 429 -22.22 -32.75 -0.90
CA LEU A 429 -20.77 -32.81 -0.79
C LEU A 429 -20.09 -31.71 -1.62
N THR A 430 -20.61 -31.45 -2.82
CA THR A 430 -20.19 -30.29 -3.64
C THR A 430 -20.43 -28.97 -2.91
N GLN A 431 -21.60 -28.82 -2.26
CA GLN A 431 -21.93 -27.61 -1.53
C GLN A 431 -21.09 -27.44 -0.25
N GLU A 432 -20.73 -28.52 0.43
CA GLU A 432 -19.81 -28.51 1.58
C GLU A 432 -18.41 -28.05 1.14
N SER A 433 -17.91 -28.54 0.01
CA SER A 433 -16.65 -28.05 -0.58
C SER A 433 -16.69 -26.55 -0.90
N VAL A 434 -17.82 -26.04 -1.41
CA VAL A 434 -18.02 -24.59 -1.63
C VAL A 434 -17.95 -23.81 -0.31
N ILE A 435 -18.56 -24.32 0.77
CA ILE A 435 -18.52 -23.67 2.08
C ILE A 435 -17.09 -23.65 2.63
N THR A 436 -16.37 -24.77 2.59
CA THR A 436 -14.95 -24.81 3.01
C THR A 436 -14.10 -23.83 2.21
N ASN A 437 -14.32 -23.70 0.89
CA ASN A 437 -13.63 -22.69 0.09
C ASN A 437 -13.97 -21.26 0.51
N MET A 438 -15.23 -20.99 0.86
CA MET A 438 -15.66 -19.68 1.37
C MET A 438 -15.08 -19.36 2.75
N GLU A 439 -14.94 -20.35 3.64
CA GLU A 439 -14.28 -20.19 4.94
C GLU A 439 -12.80 -19.81 4.76
N LEU A 440 -12.07 -20.51 3.88
CA LEU A 440 -10.69 -20.16 3.55
C LEU A 440 -10.58 -18.74 2.97
N ARG A 441 -11.51 -18.35 2.10
CA ARG A 441 -11.57 -16.97 1.57
C ARG A 441 -11.87 -15.95 2.66
N SER A 442 -12.73 -16.29 3.63
CA SER A 442 -13.03 -15.45 4.79
C SER A 442 -11.78 -15.22 5.63
N ASP A 443 -11.06 -16.29 5.98
CA ASP A 443 -9.82 -16.21 6.77
C ASP A 443 -8.74 -15.42 6.01
N PHE A 444 -8.56 -15.68 4.71
CA PHE A 444 -7.64 -14.95 3.87
C PHE A 444 -8.00 -13.46 3.74
N SER A 445 -9.30 -13.14 3.60
CA SER A 445 -9.76 -11.75 3.54
C SER A 445 -9.47 -10.99 4.83
N LEU A 446 -9.68 -11.64 5.99
CA LEU A 446 -9.43 -11.03 7.30
C LEU A 446 -7.93 -10.76 7.50
N TYR A 447 -7.09 -11.70 7.06
CA TYR A 447 -5.64 -11.52 7.04
C TYR A 447 -5.23 -10.35 6.14
N CYS A 448 -5.79 -10.26 4.93
CA CYS A 448 -5.52 -9.14 4.03
C CYS A 448 -5.94 -7.81 4.65
N VAL A 449 -7.15 -7.70 5.20
CA VAL A 449 -7.63 -6.48 5.89
C VAL A 449 -6.70 -6.10 7.04
N HIS A 450 -6.19 -7.06 7.80
CA HIS A 450 -5.21 -6.78 8.85
C HIS A 450 -3.94 -6.15 8.26
N MET A 451 -3.37 -6.74 7.20
CA MET A 451 -2.18 -6.19 6.52
C MET A 451 -2.44 -4.82 5.89
N GLU A 452 -3.60 -4.62 5.28
CA GLU A 452 -4.03 -3.35 4.71
C GLU A 452 -4.19 -2.26 5.79
N THR A 453 -4.66 -2.64 6.98
CA THR A 453 -4.75 -1.73 8.14
C THR A 453 -3.37 -1.25 8.57
N GLN A 454 -2.39 -2.15 8.63
CA GLN A 454 -1.02 -1.79 8.95
C GLN A 454 -0.41 -0.85 7.91
N LEU A 455 -0.70 -1.08 6.62
CA LEU A 455 -0.29 -0.19 5.53
C LEU A 455 -0.88 1.21 5.72
N VAL A 456 -2.18 1.31 6.03
CA VAL A 456 -2.84 2.60 6.35
C VAL A 456 -2.16 3.30 7.53
N TYR A 457 -1.83 2.58 8.60
CA TYR A 457 -1.15 3.16 9.76
C TYR A 457 0.27 3.66 9.45
N ALA A 458 1.00 2.98 8.55
CA ALA A 458 2.27 3.49 8.06
C ALA A 458 2.09 4.86 7.37
N TYR A 459 1.07 5.00 6.51
CA TYR A 459 0.73 6.29 5.89
C TYR A 459 0.22 7.33 6.90
N LEU A 460 -0.51 6.92 7.94
CA LEU A 460 -0.98 7.84 8.99
C LEU A 460 0.18 8.52 9.72
N GLY A 461 1.34 7.88 9.80
CA GLY A 461 2.58 8.47 10.29
C GLY A 461 3.03 9.74 9.53
N THR A 462 2.49 10.00 8.34
CA THR A 462 2.75 11.23 7.57
C THR A 462 2.00 12.45 8.07
N LEU A 463 0.97 12.28 8.91
CA LEU A 463 0.13 13.39 9.36
C LEU A 463 0.93 14.45 10.12
N SER A 464 1.79 14.05 11.06
CA SER A 464 2.64 14.99 11.80
C SER A 464 3.62 15.75 10.88
N PRO A 465 4.38 15.08 9.98
CA PRO A 465 5.18 15.78 8.97
C PRO A 465 4.39 16.74 8.07
N ILE A 466 3.16 16.41 7.69
CA ILE A 466 2.28 17.28 6.90
C ILE A 466 1.92 18.53 7.69
N LEU A 467 1.52 18.39 8.96
CA LEU A 467 1.18 19.52 9.83
C LEU A 467 2.39 20.41 10.10
N ASN A 468 3.57 19.82 10.34
CA ASN A 468 4.81 20.58 10.47
C ASN A 468 5.15 21.36 9.20
N SER A 469 4.92 20.76 8.02
CA SER A 469 5.12 21.43 6.73
C SER A 469 4.16 22.61 6.56
N LEU A 470 2.90 22.45 6.96
CA LEU A 470 1.91 23.54 6.94
C LEU A 470 2.35 24.71 7.83
N ILE A 471 2.72 24.44 9.08
CA ILE A 471 3.15 25.49 10.02
C ILE A 471 4.38 26.22 9.49
N THR A 472 5.39 25.46 9.06
CA THR A 472 6.64 26.02 8.51
C THR A 472 6.38 26.88 7.28
N LEU A 473 5.54 26.38 6.36
CA LEU A 473 5.16 27.11 5.15
C LEU A 473 4.41 28.40 5.50
N ARG A 474 3.48 28.36 6.45
CA ARG A 474 2.71 29.55 6.88
C ARG A 474 3.60 30.62 7.51
N ILE A 475 4.51 30.24 8.40
CA ILE A 475 5.48 31.18 9.00
C ILE A 475 6.29 31.86 7.91
N LYS A 476 6.85 31.07 6.99
CA LYS A 476 7.64 31.57 5.87
C LYS A 476 6.81 32.52 4.98
N SER A 477 5.62 32.09 4.57
CA SER A 477 4.75 32.87 3.70
C SER A 477 4.36 34.21 4.33
N HIS A 478 4.00 34.22 5.62
CA HIS A 478 3.66 35.45 6.32
C HIS A 478 4.86 36.39 6.50
N SER A 479 6.04 35.86 6.80
CA SER A 479 7.26 36.66 6.88
C SER A 479 7.60 37.31 5.55
N GLU A 480 7.56 36.56 4.45
CA GLU A 480 7.87 37.08 3.12
C GLU A 480 6.85 38.15 2.67
N LEU A 481 5.56 37.97 2.98
CA LEU A 481 4.55 39.00 2.69
C LEU A 481 4.72 40.25 3.55
N HIS A 482 5.09 40.08 4.82
CA HIS A 482 5.40 41.20 5.72
C HIS A 482 6.56 42.05 5.20
N ASP A 483 7.63 41.42 4.76
CA ASP A 483 8.80 42.12 4.21
C ASP A 483 8.45 42.90 2.93
N LEU A 484 7.60 42.31 2.06
CA LEU A 484 7.08 43.01 0.88
C LEU A 484 6.20 44.20 1.25
N TRP A 485 5.30 44.06 2.23
CA TRP A 485 4.48 45.18 2.70
C TRP A 485 5.32 46.29 3.34
N LYS A 486 6.37 45.95 4.09
CA LYS A 486 7.32 46.94 4.61
C LYS A 486 8.02 47.69 3.49
N HIS A 487 8.42 47.00 2.42
CA HIS A 487 9.00 47.64 1.25
C HIS A 487 8.05 48.65 0.61
N VAL A 488 6.79 48.24 0.36
CA VAL A 488 5.74 49.14 -0.16
C VAL A 488 5.51 50.33 0.76
N GLN A 489 5.45 50.12 2.08
CA GLN A 489 5.28 51.19 3.05
C GLN A 489 6.44 52.21 2.97
N SER A 490 7.69 51.74 2.99
CA SER A 490 8.86 52.62 2.88
C SER A 490 8.88 53.37 1.55
N PHE A 491 8.49 52.72 0.46
CA PHE A 491 8.39 53.36 -0.85
C PHE A 491 7.36 54.48 -0.85
N VAL A 492 6.15 54.21 -0.35
CA VAL A 492 5.08 55.21 -0.25
C VAL A 492 5.52 56.38 0.64
N GLN A 493 6.10 56.12 1.81
CA GLN A 493 6.56 57.19 2.72
C GLN A 493 7.65 58.10 2.11
N GLN A 494 8.49 57.58 1.21
CA GLN A 494 9.51 58.38 0.53
C GLN A 494 8.97 59.20 -0.64
N HIS A 495 7.82 58.81 -1.19
CA HIS A 495 7.26 59.39 -2.42
C HIS A 495 5.89 60.05 -2.22
N SER A 496 5.29 59.94 -1.04
CA SER A 496 4.15 60.76 -0.65
C SER A 496 4.65 62.18 -0.45
N ILE A 497 4.09 63.11 -1.23
CA ILE A 497 4.24 64.55 -1.01
C ILE A 497 3.99 64.81 0.47
N SER A 498 5.02 65.29 1.16
CA SER A 498 4.91 65.77 2.52
C SER A 498 3.84 66.86 2.51
N ASP A 499 2.79 66.72 3.32
CA ASP A 499 1.85 67.81 3.60
C ASP A 499 2.68 69.04 4.02
N ASN A 500 2.89 69.98 3.10
CA ASN A 500 3.54 71.27 3.31
C ASN A 500 2.62 72.36 2.76
#